data_AF-A0A0E0ESR6-F1
#
_entry.id   AF-A0A0E0ESR6-F1
#
_cell.length_a   1.000
_cell.length_b   1.000
_cell.length_c   1.000
_cell.angle_alpha   90.00
_cell.angle_beta   90.00
_cell.angle_gamma   90.00
#
_symmetry.space_group_name_H-M   'P 1'
#
loop_
_entity.id
_entity.type
_entity.pdbx_description
1 polymer ?
#
loop_
_entity_poly.entity_id
_entity_poly.type
_entity_poly.pdbx_seq_one_letter_code
_entity_poly.pdbx_strand_id
1 'polypeptide(L)'
;MGGGGGGGTPRSSIGHILPGAGFVAVGVWHLFNHVKLFSQRPDTYVAPAWFPVPGARYLELALIIAGSAVEFAMEMFVGHSTLLPFAADGSIPSDRLHNHEHAIICLSLAVYAAAALHLDRARAPARGALGLLLVAAVFAQELLVFHFHSTDHAGVEGQFHWLLQVVVAACLATSLLGIGYPRSFAVGLARSACVAFHGLWLAVIGAMVWVPSLVPRGCALVREDGRDTVRCRSKESLHRAKALANLQFGWYLSFMTVFVVALYLYVSNRYPAAEAAAYAPLRKAAGDGDDDGDDDDGMDDAHKGGGGVHGFGALEIEV
;
A
#
# COMPACT_ATOMS: atom_id res chain seq x y z
N MET A 1 15.11 -27.93 32.12
CA MET A 1 14.27 -28.69 31.17
C MET A 1 13.45 -27.66 30.41
N GLY A 2 13.89 -27.14 29.27
CA GLY A 2 14.12 -27.90 28.05
C GLY A 2 12.82 -27.85 27.23
N GLY A 3 12.55 -26.71 26.60
CA GLY A 3 11.38 -26.48 25.76
C GLY A 3 11.75 -25.59 24.58
N GLY A 4 12.64 -26.08 23.72
CA GLY A 4 12.74 -25.57 22.37
C GLY A 4 11.45 -25.91 21.63
N GLY A 5 10.78 -24.89 21.09
CA GLY A 5 9.51 -25.05 20.40
C GLY A 5 9.31 -23.98 19.35
N GLY A 6 9.85 -24.22 18.15
CA GLY A 6 9.40 -23.65 16.89
C GLY A 6 9.90 -22.23 16.54
N GLY A 7 11.03 -22.14 15.83
CA GLY A 7 11.43 -20.95 15.07
C GLY A 7 10.58 -20.72 13.80
N GLY A 8 9.26 -20.89 13.90
CA GLY A 8 8.31 -20.57 12.83
C GLY A 8 7.79 -19.15 13.01
N THR A 9 7.56 -18.43 11.91
CA THR A 9 6.83 -17.15 11.94
C THR A 9 5.44 -17.36 12.54
N PRO A 10 5.03 -16.60 13.58
CA PRO A 10 3.71 -16.73 14.18
C PRO A 10 2.58 -16.61 13.15
N ARG A 11 1.44 -17.27 13.40
CA ARG A 11 0.28 -17.20 12.50
C ARG A 11 -0.21 -15.77 12.27
N SER A 12 -0.20 -14.95 13.32
CA SER A 12 -0.52 -13.52 13.24
C SER A 12 0.42 -12.76 12.28
N SER A 13 1.71 -13.12 12.20
CA SER A 13 2.62 -12.58 11.18
C SER A 13 2.16 -12.94 9.77
N ILE A 14 1.82 -14.21 9.54
CA ILE A 14 1.45 -14.71 8.22
C ILE A 14 0.14 -14.06 7.74
N GLY A 15 -0.84 -13.92 8.64
CA GLY A 15 -2.11 -13.24 8.37
C GLY A 15 -1.98 -11.75 8.02
N HIS A 16 -0.84 -11.11 8.28
CA HIS A 16 -0.57 -9.73 7.85
C HIS A 16 0.32 -9.68 6.61
N ILE A 17 1.36 -10.53 6.55
CA ILE A 17 2.32 -10.56 5.44
C ILE A 17 1.66 -10.98 4.14
N LEU A 18 0.82 -12.03 4.15
CA LEU A 18 0.23 -12.58 2.93
C LEU A 18 -0.82 -11.64 2.33
N PRO A 19 -1.80 -11.10 3.09
CA PRO A 19 -2.69 -10.06 2.57
C PRO A 19 -1.91 -8.80 2.17
N GLY A 20 -0.88 -8.42 2.92
CA GLY A 20 -0.01 -7.29 2.61
C GLY A 20 0.65 -7.43 1.23
N ALA A 21 1.21 -8.60 0.93
CA ALA A 21 1.78 -8.91 -0.38
C ALA A 21 0.72 -8.84 -1.51
N GLY A 22 -0.50 -9.30 -1.24
CA GLY A 22 -1.63 -9.19 -2.18
C GLY A 22 -1.96 -7.74 -2.52
N PHE A 23 -2.09 -6.88 -1.51
CA PHE A 23 -2.32 -5.44 -1.70
C PHE A 23 -1.17 -4.74 -2.41
N VAL A 24 0.09 -5.09 -2.12
CA VAL A 24 1.26 -4.59 -2.87
C VAL A 24 1.14 -4.96 -4.34
N ALA A 25 0.86 -6.24 -4.64
CA ALA A 25 0.74 -6.71 -6.01
C ALA A 25 -0.38 -5.98 -6.79
N VAL A 26 -1.56 -5.84 -6.18
CA VAL A 26 -2.69 -5.11 -6.77
C VAL A 26 -2.36 -3.62 -6.94
N GLY A 27 -1.79 -2.97 -5.93
CA GLY A 27 -1.46 -1.55 -5.97
C GLY A 27 -0.39 -1.23 -7.01
N VAL A 28 0.69 -2.02 -7.10
CA VAL A 28 1.74 -1.86 -8.13
C VAL A 28 1.18 -2.17 -9.52
N TRP A 29 0.34 -3.18 -9.65
CA TRP A 29 -0.38 -3.47 -10.90
C TRP A 29 -1.24 -2.28 -11.35
N HIS A 30 -2.00 -1.67 -10.45
CA HIS A 30 -2.78 -0.47 -10.75
C HIS A 30 -1.89 0.72 -11.11
N LEU A 31 -0.81 0.93 -10.35
CA LEU A 31 0.12 2.03 -10.55
C LEU A 31 0.74 1.96 -11.95
N PHE A 32 1.29 0.80 -12.32
CA PHE A 32 1.84 0.57 -13.65
C PHE A 32 0.80 0.83 -14.76
N ASN A 33 -0.40 0.29 -14.63
CA ASN A 33 -1.42 0.41 -15.68
C ASN A 33 -2.01 1.82 -15.79
N HIS A 34 -2.17 2.56 -14.71
CA HIS A 34 -2.57 3.98 -14.78
C HIS A 34 -1.51 4.81 -15.50
N VAL A 35 -0.23 4.65 -15.14
CA VAL A 35 0.86 5.37 -15.81
C VAL A 35 0.90 5.03 -17.30
N LYS A 36 0.82 3.73 -17.64
CA LYS A 36 0.79 3.27 -19.03
C LYS A 36 -0.41 3.84 -19.78
N LEU A 37 -1.61 3.74 -19.21
CA LEU A 37 -2.84 4.23 -19.83
C LEU A 37 -2.78 5.74 -20.09
N PHE A 38 -2.32 6.51 -19.10
CA PHE A 38 -2.17 7.96 -19.22
C PHE A 38 -1.10 8.35 -20.24
N SER A 39 0.06 7.67 -20.23
CA SER A 39 1.16 7.98 -21.14
C SER A 39 0.78 7.70 -22.60
N GLN A 40 0.01 6.66 -22.86
CA GLN A 40 -0.42 6.31 -24.22
C GLN A 40 -1.59 7.15 -24.72
N ARG A 41 -2.50 7.56 -23.82
CA ARG A 41 -3.78 8.20 -24.15
C ARG A 41 -4.19 9.23 -23.09
N PRO A 42 -3.46 10.34 -22.94
CA PRO A 42 -3.73 11.33 -21.89
C PRO A 42 -5.10 11.96 -22.05
N ASP A 43 -5.52 12.27 -23.29
CA ASP A 43 -6.77 12.95 -23.57
C ASP A 43 -8.01 12.12 -23.25
N THR A 44 -7.92 10.79 -23.35
CA THR A 44 -9.07 9.89 -23.07
C THR A 44 -8.94 9.15 -21.75
N TYR A 45 -8.01 9.56 -20.89
CA TYR A 45 -7.76 8.89 -19.63
C TYR A 45 -9.00 8.95 -18.73
N VAL A 46 -9.39 7.78 -18.24
CA VAL A 46 -10.41 7.58 -17.21
C VAL A 46 -9.85 6.51 -16.27
N ALA A 47 -9.78 6.82 -14.98
CA ALA A 47 -9.20 5.95 -13.97
C ALA A 47 -10.15 4.79 -13.63
N PRO A 48 -9.92 3.53 -14.07
CA PRO A 48 -10.77 2.42 -13.68
C PRO A 48 -10.51 2.01 -12.21
N ALA A 49 -11.47 1.31 -11.60
CA ALA A 49 -11.31 0.75 -10.26
C ALA A 49 -10.35 -0.46 -10.24
N TRP A 50 -10.26 -1.22 -11.33
CA TRP A 50 -9.42 -2.42 -11.51
C TRP A 50 -8.95 -2.53 -12.97
N PHE A 51 -7.91 -3.32 -13.24
CA PHE A 51 -7.34 -3.46 -14.58
C PHE A 51 -7.40 -4.88 -15.13
N PRO A 52 -7.81 -5.07 -16.40
CA PRO A 52 -7.83 -6.39 -17.01
C PRO A 52 -6.44 -6.89 -17.39
N VAL A 53 -6.19 -8.18 -17.18
CA VAL A 53 -4.96 -8.84 -17.63
C VAL A 53 -5.15 -9.40 -19.04
N PRO A 54 -4.23 -9.18 -20.00
CA PRO A 54 -4.30 -9.79 -21.33
C PRO A 54 -4.38 -11.32 -21.25
N GLY A 55 -5.34 -11.94 -21.95
CA GLY A 55 -5.58 -13.39 -21.90
C GLY A 55 -6.30 -13.90 -20.65
N ALA A 56 -6.37 -13.10 -19.57
CA ALA A 56 -7.03 -13.45 -18.32
C ALA A 56 -7.75 -12.23 -17.73
N ARG A 57 -8.75 -11.69 -18.46
CA ARG A 57 -9.41 -10.41 -18.16
C ARG A 57 -9.74 -10.21 -16.68
N TYR A 58 -10.27 -11.23 -16.00
CA TYR A 58 -10.76 -11.16 -14.63
C TYR A 58 -9.76 -11.66 -13.58
N LEU A 59 -8.48 -11.85 -13.93
CA LEU A 59 -7.49 -12.47 -13.04
C LEU A 59 -7.37 -11.72 -11.70
N GLU A 60 -7.27 -10.39 -11.72
CA GLU A 60 -7.20 -9.56 -10.51
C GLU A 60 -8.39 -9.82 -9.58
N LEU A 61 -9.62 -9.70 -10.11
CA LEU A 61 -10.84 -9.91 -9.33
C LEU A 61 -10.98 -11.34 -8.84
N ALA A 62 -10.60 -12.34 -9.66
CA ALA A 62 -10.64 -13.74 -9.29
C ALA A 62 -9.65 -14.06 -8.16
N LEU A 63 -8.45 -13.49 -8.19
CA LEU A 63 -7.47 -13.63 -7.12
C LEU A 63 -7.92 -12.94 -5.83
N ILE A 64 -8.56 -11.77 -5.93
CA ILE A 64 -9.15 -11.10 -4.76
C ILE A 64 -10.26 -11.97 -4.15
N ILE A 65 -11.18 -12.51 -4.96
CA ILE A 65 -12.24 -13.41 -4.48
C ILE A 65 -11.64 -14.65 -3.81
N ALA A 66 -10.71 -15.33 -4.48
CA ALA A 66 -10.10 -16.56 -3.99
C ALA A 66 -9.31 -16.31 -2.69
N GLY A 67 -8.46 -15.27 -2.68
CA GLY A 67 -7.68 -14.89 -1.49
C GLY A 67 -8.58 -14.51 -0.31
N SER A 68 -9.60 -13.70 -0.56
CA SER A 68 -10.56 -13.28 0.49
C SER A 68 -11.37 -14.46 1.03
N ALA A 69 -11.76 -15.42 0.17
CA ALA A 69 -12.48 -16.62 0.59
C ALA A 69 -11.60 -17.54 1.43
N VAL A 70 -10.32 -17.70 1.05
CA VAL A 70 -9.34 -18.47 1.83
C VAL A 70 -9.12 -17.80 3.19
N GLU A 71 -8.86 -16.49 3.22
CA GLU A 71 -8.62 -15.77 4.48
C GLU A 71 -9.83 -15.80 5.40
N PHE A 72 -11.04 -15.56 4.85
CA PHE A 72 -12.28 -15.71 5.58
C PHE A 72 -12.41 -17.11 6.20
N ALA A 73 -12.10 -18.16 5.43
CA ALA A 73 -12.16 -19.51 5.94
C ALA A 73 -11.10 -19.79 7.02
N MET A 74 -9.89 -19.24 6.86
CA MET A 74 -8.82 -19.35 7.86
C MET A 74 -9.24 -18.71 9.18
N GLU A 75 -9.76 -17.49 9.14
CA GLU A 75 -10.19 -16.76 10.34
C GLU A 75 -11.37 -17.45 11.05
N MET A 76 -12.37 -17.88 10.27
CA MET A 76 -13.60 -18.47 10.78
C MET A 76 -13.46 -19.92 11.25
N PHE A 77 -12.62 -20.74 10.61
CA PHE A 77 -12.65 -22.19 10.86
C PHE A 77 -11.33 -22.75 11.38
N VAL A 78 -10.18 -22.14 11.08
CA VAL A 78 -8.90 -22.73 11.48
C VAL A 78 -8.59 -22.45 12.95
N GLY A 79 -8.24 -23.52 13.67
CA GLY A 79 -7.94 -23.47 15.10
C GLY A 79 -9.17 -23.55 16.01
N HIS A 80 -10.36 -23.85 15.48
CA HIS A 80 -11.49 -24.26 16.31
C HIS A 80 -11.31 -25.73 16.75
N SER A 81 -11.66 -26.01 18.01
CA SER A 81 -11.83 -27.38 18.52
C SER A 81 -13.11 -28.04 17.98
N THR A 82 -14.03 -27.22 17.45
CA THR A 82 -15.28 -27.59 16.78
C THR A 82 -15.19 -27.32 15.28
N LEU A 83 -15.98 -28.01 14.45
CA LEU A 83 -16.13 -27.66 13.02
C LEU A 83 -17.01 -26.39 12.81
N LEU A 84 -17.39 -25.72 13.90
CA LEU A 84 -18.28 -24.57 13.92
C LEU A 84 -17.54 -23.35 14.50
N PRO A 85 -17.77 -22.14 13.94
CA PRO A 85 -17.17 -20.89 14.41
C PRO A 85 -17.80 -20.35 15.71
N PHE A 86 -18.79 -21.06 16.25
CA PHE A 86 -19.54 -20.68 17.43
C PHE A 86 -19.37 -21.75 18.51
N ALA A 87 -19.48 -21.33 19.78
CA ALA A 87 -19.58 -22.22 20.91
C ALA A 87 -20.91 -23.00 20.88
N ALA A 88 -21.03 -24.03 21.73
CA ALA A 88 -22.20 -24.90 21.77
C ALA A 88 -23.50 -24.16 22.12
N ASP A 89 -23.41 -23.01 22.80
CA ASP A 89 -24.51 -22.11 23.13
C ASP A 89 -24.81 -21.06 22.04
N GLY A 90 -24.07 -21.09 20.93
CA GLY A 90 -24.20 -20.14 19.82
C GLY A 90 -23.42 -18.83 20.01
N SER A 91 -22.69 -18.65 21.12
CA SER A 91 -21.86 -17.47 21.34
C SER A 91 -20.56 -17.52 20.51
N ILE A 92 -19.95 -16.35 20.26
CA ILE A 92 -18.59 -16.26 19.71
C ILE A 92 -17.61 -16.33 20.89
N PRO A 93 -16.66 -17.28 20.93
CA PRO A 93 -15.66 -17.33 21.98
C PRO A 93 -14.88 -16.01 22.08
N SER A 94 -14.64 -15.52 23.30
CA SER A 94 -14.05 -14.19 23.52
C SER A 94 -12.63 -14.06 22.96
N ASP A 95 -11.86 -15.14 22.98
CA ASP A 95 -10.53 -15.24 22.36
C ASP A 95 -10.57 -15.30 20.82
N ARG A 96 -11.76 -15.34 20.21
CA ARG A 96 -11.99 -15.45 18.76
C ARG A 96 -12.75 -14.27 18.16
N LEU A 97 -13.10 -13.26 18.98
CA LEU A 97 -13.80 -12.06 18.50
C LEU A 97 -12.98 -11.32 17.44
N HIS A 98 -11.67 -11.19 17.64
CA HIS A 98 -10.77 -10.53 16.69
C HIS A 98 -10.77 -11.20 15.30
N ASN A 99 -10.79 -12.53 15.25
CA ASN A 99 -10.89 -13.27 13.98
C ASN A 99 -12.19 -12.96 13.23
N HIS A 100 -13.30 -12.87 13.95
CA HIS A 100 -14.59 -12.52 13.34
C HIS A 100 -14.59 -11.08 12.81
N GLU A 101 -13.98 -10.16 13.56
CA GLU A 101 -13.77 -8.77 13.12
C GLU A 101 -12.90 -8.71 11.85
N HIS A 102 -11.83 -9.51 11.77
CA HIS A 102 -10.98 -9.60 10.56
C HIS A 102 -11.71 -10.26 9.38
N ALA A 103 -12.54 -11.28 9.62
CA ALA A 103 -13.34 -11.94 8.60
C ALA A 103 -14.32 -10.99 7.91
N ILE A 104 -14.81 -9.96 8.60
CA ILE A 104 -15.68 -8.91 8.02
C ILE A 104 -14.95 -8.10 6.93
N ILE A 105 -13.64 -7.87 7.07
CA ILE A 105 -12.82 -7.20 6.05
C ILE A 105 -12.67 -8.10 4.82
N CYS A 106 -12.44 -9.39 5.02
CA CYS A 106 -12.37 -10.37 3.93
C CYS A 106 -13.70 -10.44 3.15
N LEU A 107 -14.82 -10.42 3.87
CA LEU A 107 -16.14 -10.43 3.27
C LEU A 107 -16.39 -9.18 2.40
N SER A 108 -16.00 -7.98 2.84
CA SER A 108 -16.17 -6.76 2.01
C SER A 108 -15.33 -6.82 0.74
N LEU A 109 -14.08 -7.30 0.81
CA LEU A 109 -13.25 -7.48 -0.39
C LEU A 109 -13.89 -8.46 -1.38
N ALA A 110 -14.40 -9.60 -0.88
CA ALA A 110 -15.08 -10.59 -1.71
C ALA A 110 -16.33 -10.02 -2.39
N VAL A 111 -17.15 -9.26 -1.63
CA VAL A 111 -18.34 -8.57 -2.16
C VAL A 111 -17.95 -7.56 -3.23
N TYR A 112 -16.93 -6.72 -2.98
CA TYR A 112 -16.42 -5.79 -3.97
C TYR A 112 -16.03 -6.50 -5.27
N ALA A 113 -15.17 -7.52 -5.19
CA ALA A 113 -14.61 -8.16 -6.37
C ALA A 113 -15.66 -8.94 -7.16
N ALA A 114 -16.57 -9.64 -6.46
CA ALA A 114 -17.70 -10.33 -7.09
C ALA A 114 -18.67 -9.35 -7.77
N ALA A 115 -18.99 -8.24 -7.11
CA ALA A 115 -19.86 -7.21 -7.68
C ALA A 115 -19.20 -6.51 -8.88
N ALA A 116 -17.92 -6.15 -8.80
CA ALA A 116 -17.17 -5.55 -9.90
C ALA A 116 -17.14 -6.49 -11.14
N LEU A 117 -16.95 -7.79 -10.90
CA LEU A 117 -16.98 -8.82 -11.94
C LEU A 117 -18.37 -8.96 -12.57
N HIS A 118 -19.42 -8.96 -11.75
CA HIS A 118 -20.80 -9.05 -12.21
C HIS A 118 -21.22 -7.82 -13.01
N LEU A 119 -20.92 -6.60 -12.50
CA LEU A 119 -21.19 -5.33 -13.17
C LEU A 119 -20.47 -5.23 -14.53
N ASP A 120 -19.24 -5.73 -14.63
CA ASP A 120 -18.49 -5.79 -15.90
C ASP A 120 -19.18 -6.72 -16.91
N ARG A 121 -19.57 -7.93 -16.49
CA ARG A 121 -20.25 -8.91 -17.34
C ARG A 121 -21.63 -8.45 -17.81
N ALA A 122 -22.39 -7.84 -16.91
CA ALA A 122 -23.69 -7.26 -17.22
C ALA A 122 -23.60 -5.98 -18.08
N ARG A 123 -22.38 -5.45 -18.31
CA ARG A 123 -22.13 -4.16 -18.98
C ARG A 123 -22.95 -3.03 -18.35
N ALA A 124 -23.07 -3.06 -17.02
CA ALA A 124 -23.92 -2.14 -16.29
C ALA A 124 -23.49 -0.68 -16.56
N PRO A 125 -24.45 0.25 -16.73
CA PRO A 125 -24.14 1.67 -16.77
C PRO A 125 -23.46 2.09 -15.46
N ALA A 126 -22.57 3.08 -15.52
CA ALA A 126 -21.84 3.59 -14.35
C ALA A 126 -21.01 2.56 -13.55
N ARG A 127 -20.72 1.36 -14.11
CA ARG A 127 -19.89 0.31 -13.45
C ARG A 127 -18.55 0.81 -12.89
N GLY A 128 -17.95 1.85 -13.49
CA GLY A 128 -16.72 2.45 -12.99
C GLY A 128 -16.92 3.20 -11.67
N ALA A 129 -17.95 4.05 -11.59
CA ALA A 129 -18.31 4.78 -10.38
C ALA A 129 -18.78 3.84 -9.27
N LEU A 130 -19.64 2.86 -9.60
CA LEU A 130 -20.07 1.82 -8.67
C LEU A 130 -18.89 0.98 -8.16
N GLY A 131 -17.93 0.65 -9.03
CA GLY A 131 -16.70 -0.02 -8.64
C GLY A 131 -15.90 0.78 -7.61
N LEU A 132 -15.72 2.09 -7.81
CA LEU A 132 -15.03 2.96 -6.86
C LEU A 132 -15.81 3.16 -5.55
N LEU A 133 -17.14 3.20 -5.58
CA LEU A 133 -17.98 3.21 -4.38
C LEU A 133 -17.80 1.93 -3.55
N LEU A 134 -17.74 0.77 -4.21
CA LEU A 134 -17.50 -0.51 -3.53
C LEU A 134 -16.08 -0.55 -2.92
N VAL A 135 -15.06 -0.05 -3.63
CA VAL A 135 -13.71 0.09 -3.07
C VAL A 135 -13.69 1.05 -1.87
N ALA A 136 -14.41 2.17 -1.95
CA ALA A 136 -14.55 3.09 -0.82
C ALA A 136 -15.25 2.41 0.37
N ALA A 137 -16.30 1.62 0.13
CA ALA A 137 -16.98 0.86 1.17
C ALA A 137 -16.05 -0.17 1.84
N VAL A 138 -15.18 -0.83 1.06
CA VAL A 138 -14.14 -1.73 1.60
C VAL A 138 -13.22 -0.98 2.57
N PHE A 139 -12.62 0.13 2.14
CA PHE A 139 -11.70 0.89 3.00
C PHE A 139 -12.40 1.58 4.18
N ALA A 140 -13.67 1.96 4.02
CA ALA A 140 -14.46 2.46 5.15
C ALA A 140 -14.71 1.35 6.19
N GLN A 141 -15.06 0.15 5.75
CA GLN A 141 -15.26 -1.00 6.64
C GLN A 141 -13.95 -1.39 7.34
N GLU A 142 -12.84 -1.46 6.59
CA GLU A 142 -11.51 -1.71 7.14
C GLU A 142 -11.10 -0.66 8.18
N LEU A 143 -11.31 0.63 7.87
CA LEU A 143 -11.00 1.72 8.79
C LEU A 143 -11.83 1.61 10.08
N LEU A 144 -13.13 1.33 9.97
CA LEU A 144 -14.02 1.17 11.13
C LEU A 144 -13.61 -0.04 11.98
N VAL A 145 -13.31 -1.18 11.35
CA VAL A 145 -12.86 -2.38 12.06
C VAL A 145 -11.55 -2.11 12.78
N PHE A 146 -10.56 -1.49 12.14
CA PHE A 146 -9.28 -1.16 12.80
C PHE A 146 -9.41 -0.07 13.86
N HIS A 147 -10.33 0.89 13.69
CA HIS A 147 -10.52 1.97 14.65
C HIS A 147 -11.26 1.52 15.91
N PHE A 148 -12.21 0.59 15.78
CA PHE A 148 -12.97 0.02 16.89
C PHE A 148 -12.55 -1.42 17.22
N HIS A 149 -11.33 -1.81 16.82
CA HIS A 149 -10.85 -3.18 16.96
C HIS A 149 -10.78 -3.58 18.42
N SER A 150 -11.39 -4.70 18.79
CA SER A 150 -11.50 -5.10 20.20
C SER A 150 -10.16 -5.39 20.88
N THR A 151 -9.09 -5.61 20.11
CA THR A 151 -7.81 -6.09 20.64
C THR A 151 -6.62 -5.12 20.54
N ASP A 152 -6.70 -4.01 19.77
CA ASP A 152 -5.49 -3.23 19.44
C ASP A 152 -5.59 -1.70 19.53
N HIS A 153 -5.42 -1.14 20.73
CA HIS A 153 -5.28 0.32 20.90
C HIS A 153 -4.19 0.77 21.87
N ALA A 154 -3.32 -0.14 22.35
CA ALA A 154 -2.29 0.21 23.32
C ALA A 154 -0.90 -0.29 22.91
N GLY A 155 0.13 0.30 23.53
CA GLY A 155 1.50 -0.17 23.37
C GLY A 155 2.10 0.08 21.98
N VAL A 156 2.96 -0.84 21.55
CA VAL A 156 3.68 -0.76 20.27
C VAL A 156 2.78 -1.12 19.10
N GLU A 157 2.01 -2.20 19.25
CA GLU A 157 1.09 -2.69 18.24
C GLU A 157 0.01 -1.65 17.87
N GLY A 158 -0.56 -0.98 18.88
CA GLY A 158 -1.49 0.13 18.62
C GLY A 158 -0.87 1.28 17.83
N GLN A 159 0.44 1.54 17.96
CA GLN A 159 1.12 2.58 17.17
C GLN A 159 1.23 2.18 15.69
N PHE A 160 1.58 0.92 15.42
CA PHE A 160 1.66 0.38 14.07
C PHE A 160 0.30 0.37 13.35
N HIS A 161 -0.76 -0.07 14.06
CA HIS A 161 -2.12 -0.07 13.53
C HIS A 161 -2.70 1.33 13.38
N TRP A 162 -2.37 2.28 14.27
CA TRP A 162 -2.77 3.68 14.08
C TRP A 162 -2.19 4.27 12.78
N LEU A 163 -0.91 3.98 12.49
CA LEU A 163 -0.29 4.38 11.22
C LEU A 163 -0.96 3.70 10.02
N LEU A 164 -1.39 2.44 10.15
CA LEU A 164 -2.18 1.75 9.11
C LEU A 164 -3.51 2.45 8.85
N GLN A 165 -4.24 2.85 9.91
CA GLN A 165 -5.51 3.57 9.78
C GLN A 165 -5.36 4.86 8.96
N VAL A 166 -4.25 5.60 9.11
CA VAL A 166 -3.97 6.80 8.29
C VAL A 166 -3.85 6.44 6.80
N VAL A 167 -3.18 5.32 6.48
CA VAL A 167 -3.04 4.85 5.10
C VAL A 167 -4.37 4.36 4.53
N VAL A 168 -5.17 3.64 5.31
CA VAL A 168 -6.53 3.20 4.93
C VAL A 168 -7.43 4.41 4.67
N ALA A 169 -7.37 5.44 5.52
CA ALA A 169 -8.11 6.68 5.33
C ALA A 169 -7.69 7.39 4.03
N ALA A 170 -6.41 7.37 3.66
CA ALA A 170 -5.95 7.88 2.37
C ALA A 170 -6.47 7.04 1.19
N CYS A 171 -6.54 5.72 1.31
CA CYS A 171 -7.15 4.83 0.31
C CYS A 171 -8.64 5.13 0.13
N LEU A 172 -9.37 5.34 1.22
CA LEU A 172 -10.78 5.75 1.21
C LEU A 172 -10.95 7.11 0.52
N ALA A 173 -10.19 8.11 0.94
CA ALA A 173 -10.28 9.48 0.40
C ALA A 173 -9.99 9.51 -1.10
N THR A 174 -8.92 8.84 -1.56
CA THR A 174 -8.57 8.79 -2.98
C THR A 174 -9.59 7.99 -3.81
N SER A 175 -10.23 6.98 -3.24
CA SER A 175 -11.32 6.25 -3.90
C SER A 175 -12.57 7.13 -4.06
N LEU A 176 -12.94 7.89 -3.03
CA LEU A 176 -14.05 8.85 -3.09
C LEU A 176 -13.77 9.98 -4.08
N LEU A 177 -12.56 10.55 -4.08
CA LEU A 177 -12.13 11.53 -5.07
C LEU A 177 -12.20 10.98 -6.49
N GLY A 178 -11.91 9.69 -6.70
CA GLY A 178 -12.00 9.05 -8.01
C GLY A 178 -13.42 9.05 -8.59
N ILE A 179 -14.45 9.09 -7.75
CA ILE A 179 -15.85 9.18 -8.18
C ILE A 179 -16.13 10.57 -8.72
N GLY A 180 -15.70 11.61 -8.01
CA GLY A 180 -15.91 13.02 -8.41
C GLY A 180 -14.99 13.48 -9.54
N TYR A 181 -13.80 12.89 -9.66
CA TYR A 181 -12.76 13.28 -10.61
C TYR A 181 -12.25 12.07 -11.43
N PRO A 182 -13.12 11.39 -12.20
CA PRO A 182 -12.78 10.13 -12.86
C PRO A 182 -11.69 10.24 -13.95
N ARG A 183 -11.43 11.45 -14.45
CA ARG A 183 -10.39 11.74 -15.45
C ARG A 183 -9.09 12.26 -14.84
N SER A 184 -9.00 12.38 -13.51
CA SER A 184 -7.79 12.84 -12.85
C SER A 184 -6.76 11.73 -12.76
N PHE A 185 -5.67 11.86 -13.52
CA PHE A 185 -4.52 10.95 -13.42
C PHE A 185 -3.92 10.95 -12.02
N ALA A 186 -3.78 12.14 -11.42
CA ALA A 186 -3.24 12.28 -10.07
C ALA A 186 -4.03 11.47 -9.03
N VAL A 187 -5.37 11.46 -9.12
CA VAL A 187 -6.21 10.69 -8.20
C VAL A 187 -6.04 9.18 -8.42
N GLY A 188 -5.99 8.72 -9.67
CA GLY A 188 -5.74 7.30 -9.98
C GLY A 188 -4.37 6.82 -9.52
N LEU A 189 -3.33 7.64 -9.75
CA LEU A 189 -1.96 7.39 -9.31
C LEU A 189 -1.86 7.35 -7.78
N ALA A 190 -2.40 8.37 -7.10
CA ALA A 190 -2.40 8.45 -5.64
C ALA A 190 -3.14 7.26 -5.01
N ARG A 191 -4.33 6.91 -5.52
CA ARG A 191 -5.07 5.73 -5.05
C ARG A 191 -4.23 4.46 -5.14
N SER A 192 -3.57 4.25 -6.28
CA SER A 192 -2.75 3.05 -6.51
C SER A 192 -1.52 3.01 -5.60
N ALA A 193 -0.87 4.16 -5.39
CA ALA A 193 0.24 4.29 -4.46
C ALA A 193 -0.21 4.04 -3.01
N CYS A 194 -1.37 4.57 -2.60
CA CYS A 194 -1.95 4.31 -1.28
C CYS A 194 -2.25 2.82 -1.09
N VAL A 195 -2.87 2.14 -2.07
CA VAL A 195 -3.16 0.69 -2.00
C VAL A 195 -1.88 -0.14 -1.89
N ALA A 196 -0.85 0.19 -2.68
CA ALA A 196 0.43 -0.51 -2.59
C ALA A 196 1.13 -0.25 -1.24
N PHE A 197 1.07 0.99 -0.74
CA PHE A 197 1.66 1.36 0.54
C PHE A 197 0.90 0.74 1.73
N HIS A 198 -0.42 0.61 1.61
CA HIS A 198 -1.26 -0.11 2.55
C HIS A 198 -0.76 -1.56 2.71
N GLY A 199 -0.58 -2.26 1.59
CA GLY A 199 -0.05 -3.62 1.60
C GLY A 199 1.37 -3.71 2.15
N LEU A 200 2.25 -2.78 1.77
CA LEU A 200 3.62 -2.73 2.27
C LEU A 200 3.65 -2.54 3.79
N TRP A 201 2.89 -1.58 4.30
CA TRP A 201 2.83 -1.32 5.73
C TRP A 201 2.24 -2.51 6.48
N LEU A 202 1.17 -3.13 5.97
CA LEU A 202 0.60 -4.34 6.56
C LEU A 202 1.64 -5.47 6.68
N ALA A 203 2.44 -5.71 5.64
CA ALA A 203 3.53 -6.68 5.70
C ALA A 203 4.62 -6.29 6.72
N VAL A 204 4.92 -5.00 6.84
CA VAL A 204 5.86 -4.48 7.85
C VAL A 204 5.33 -4.72 9.27
N ILE A 205 4.03 -4.52 9.54
CA ILE A 205 3.42 -4.86 10.83
C ILE A 205 3.59 -6.36 11.11
N GLY A 206 3.23 -7.20 10.14
CA GLY A 206 3.38 -8.66 10.21
C GLY A 206 4.78 -9.13 10.60
N ALA A 207 5.81 -8.45 10.06
CA ALA A 207 7.20 -8.72 10.37
C ALA A 207 7.65 -8.11 11.72
N MET A 208 7.42 -6.81 11.94
CA MET A 208 8.04 -6.07 13.04
C MET A 208 7.37 -6.29 14.39
N VAL A 209 6.08 -6.65 14.41
CA VAL A 209 5.36 -6.90 15.66
C VAL A 209 5.57 -8.34 16.13
N TRP A 210 5.47 -9.31 15.22
CA TRP A 210 5.40 -10.73 15.62
C TRP A 210 6.62 -11.58 15.25
N VAL A 211 7.64 -11.06 14.55
CA VAL A 211 8.90 -11.80 14.38
C VAL A 211 9.84 -11.48 15.56
N PRO A 212 10.19 -12.46 16.43
CA PRO A 212 10.89 -12.18 17.68
C PRO A 212 12.23 -11.46 17.51
N SER A 213 12.96 -11.73 16.42
CA SER A 213 14.26 -11.10 16.14
C SER A 213 14.17 -9.63 15.73
N LEU A 214 12.97 -9.14 15.37
CA LEU A 214 12.73 -7.77 14.93
C LEU A 214 12.08 -6.89 16.01
N VAL A 215 11.70 -7.48 17.15
CA VAL A 215 11.10 -6.74 18.26
C VAL A 215 12.07 -5.70 18.82
N PRO A 216 11.65 -4.44 19.07
CA PRO A 216 12.52 -3.41 19.59
C PRO A 216 13.19 -3.77 20.91
N ARG A 217 14.44 -3.31 21.09
CA ARG A 217 15.20 -3.50 22.34
C ARG A 217 14.35 -3.07 23.53
N GLY A 218 14.38 -3.85 24.61
CA GLY A 218 13.61 -3.57 25.82
C GLY A 218 12.15 -4.02 25.75
N CYS A 219 11.69 -4.54 24.62
CA CYS A 219 10.39 -5.19 24.45
C CYS A 219 10.57 -6.67 24.15
N ALA A 220 9.53 -7.46 24.38
CA ALA A 220 9.49 -8.89 24.13
C ALA A 220 8.07 -9.30 23.71
N LEU A 221 7.98 -10.39 22.95
CA LEU A 221 6.72 -11.06 22.69
C LEU A 221 6.32 -11.87 23.92
N VAL A 222 5.09 -11.64 24.40
CA VAL A 222 4.49 -12.35 25.53
C VAL A 222 3.15 -12.90 25.08
N ARG A 223 2.85 -14.13 25.48
CA ARG A 223 1.54 -14.75 25.23
C ARG A 223 0.56 -14.29 26.31
N GLU A 224 -0.46 -13.52 25.93
CA GLU A 224 -1.55 -13.04 26.79
C GLU A 224 -2.89 -13.31 26.10
N ASP A 225 -3.89 -13.76 26.85
CA ASP A 225 -5.24 -14.05 26.33
C ASP A 225 -5.27 -14.93 25.06
N GLY A 226 -4.31 -15.85 24.96
CA GLY A 226 -4.19 -16.73 23.79
C GLY A 226 -3.49 -16.10 22.57
N ARG A 227 -3.03 -14.85 22.63
CA ARG A 227 -2.34 -14.13 21.54
C ARG A 227 -0.91 -13.71 21.91
N ASP A 228 -0.01 -13.70 20.92
CA ASP A 228 1.32 -13.14 21.08
C ASP A 228 1.28 -11.61 20.92
N THR A 229 1.58 -10.88 22.00
CA THR A 229 1.52 -9.42 22.09
C THR A 229 2.86 -8.85 22.52
N VAL A 230 3.25 -7.69 21.95
CA VAL A 230 4.52 -7.04 22.29
C VAL A 230 4.40 -6.22 23.57
N ARG A 231 5.15 -6.60 24.61
CA ARG A 231 5.23 -5.88 25.89
C ARG A 231 6.62 -5.28 26.10
N CYS A 232 6.67 -4.03 26.54
CA CYS A 232 7.91 -3.31 26.82
C CYS A 232 8.16 -3.21 28.33
N ARG A 233 9.41 -3.41 28.76
CA ARG A 233 9.78 -3.50 30.18
C ARG A 233 9.70 -2.16 30.94
N SER A 234 9.84 -1.04 30.23
CA SER A 234 9.81 0.30 30.81
C SER A 234 9.10 1.30 29.89
N LYS A 235 8.65 2.43 30.45
CA LYS A 235 8.09 3.54 29.66
C LYS A 235 9.07 4.05 28.61
N GLU A 236 10.36 4.15 28.95
CA GLU A 236 11.41 4.56 28.01
C GLU A 236 11.51 3.60 26.81
N SER A 237 11.50 2.27 27.06
CA SER A 237 11.52 1.28 25.99
C SER A 237 10.28 1.32 25.11
N LEU A 238 9.11 1.65 25.68
CA LEU A 238 7.88 1.86 24.93
C LEU A 238 7.96 3.12 24.04
N HIS A 239 8.43 4.24 24.59
CA HIS A 239 8.63 5.48 23.81
C HIS A 239 9.60 5.26 22.65
N ARG A 240 10.73 4.57 22.91
CA ARG A 240 11.68 4.18 21.87
C ARG A 240 11.03 3.33 20.78
N ALA A 241 10.26 2.30 21.15
CA ALA A 241 9.59 1.43 20.20
C ALA A 241 8.58 2.18 19.32
N LYS A 242 7.79 3.09 19.90
CA LYS A 242 6.87 3.95 19.15
C LYS A 242 7.60 4.92 18.21
N ALA A 243 8.69 5.53 18.67
CA ALA A 243 9.51 6.41 17.84
C ALA A 243 10.11 5.65 16.64
N LEU A 244 10.59 4.43 16.85
CA LEU A 244 11.08 3.57 15.77
C LEU A 244 10.00 3.23 14.75
N ALA A 245 8.76 2.94 15.19
CA ALA A 245 7.63 2.72 14.28
C ALA A 245 7.36 3.97 13.41
N ASN A 246 7.37 5.16 14.01
CA ASN A 246 7.17 6.42 13.28
C ASN A 246 8.30 6.70 12.28
N LEU A 247 9.56 6.50 12.68
CA LEU A 247 10.71 6.66 11.81
C LEU A 247 10.65 5.69 10.63
N GLN A 248 10.36 4.41 10.91
CA GLN A 248 10.23 3.38 9.89
C GLN A 248 9.12 3.72 8.89
N PHE A 249 7.95 4.16 9.37
CA PHE A 249 6.87 4.63 8.51
C PHE A 249 7.30 5.78 7.60
N GLY A 250 7.99 6.78 8.17
CA GLY A 250 8.53 7.91 7.41
C GLY A 250 9.49 7.47 6.30
N TRP A 251 10.44 6.58 6.61
CA TRP A 251 11.39 6.03 5.63
C TRP A 251 10.70 5.24 4.52
N TYR A 252 9.77 4.36 4.86
CA TYR A 252 9.01 3.60 3.85
C TYR A 252 8.17 4.52 2.98
N LEU A 253 7.56 5.56 3.55
CA LEU A 253 6.78 6.54 2.79
C LEU A 253 7.67 7.31 1.80
N SER A 254 8.85 7.78 2.24
CA SER A 254 9.81 8.44 1.36
C SER A 254 10.30 7.51 0.24
N PHE A 255 10.63 6.25 0.56
CA PHE A 255 11.00 5.26 -0.45
C PHE A 255 9.86 5.03 -1.45
N MET A 256 8.62 4.95 -0.96
CA MET A 256 7.45 4.78 -1.81
C MET A 256 7.25 5.96 -2.77
N THR A 257 7.48 7.19 -2.31
CA THR A 257 7.45 8.38 -3.17
C THR A 257 8.49 8.29 -4.29
N VAL A 258 9.74 7.93 -3.94
CA VAL A 258 10.82 7.74 -4.94
C VAL A 258 10.45 6.63 -5.92
N PHE A 259 9.94 5.51 -5.43
CA PHE A 259 9.49 4.38 -6.26
C PHE A 259 8.39 4.80 -7.24
N VAL A 260 7.38 5.54 -6.81
CA VAL A 260 6.29 6.02 -7.67
C VAL A 260 6.83 6.92 -8.77
N VAL A 261 7.73 7.86 -8.45
CA VAL A 261 8.36 8.75 -9.45
C VAL A 261 9.22 7.96 -10.43
N ALA A 262 10.06 7.04 -9.93
CA ALA A 262 10.91 6.22 -10.77
C ALA A 262 10.09 5.31 -11.71
N LEU A 263 9.03 4.68 -11.20
CA LEU A 263 8.12 3.87 -12.00
C LEU A 263 7.39 4.73 -13.04
N TYR A 264 6.93 5.92 -12.66
CA TYR A 264 6.30 6.86 -13.58
C TYR A 264 7.22 7.15 -14.78
N LEU A 265 8.44 7.62 -14.51
CA LEU A 265 9.42 7.93 -15.55
C LEU A 265 9.75 6.71 -16.41
N TYR A 266 9.97 5.55 -15.79
CA TYR A 266 10.28 4.30 -16.50
C TYR A 266 9.16 3.91 -17.46
N VAL A 267 7.92 3.86 -16.98
CA VAL A 267 6.76 3.43 -17.79
C VAL A 267 6.43 4.45 -18.87
N SER A 268 6.46 5.75 -18.56
CA SER A 268 6.22 6.80 -19.56
C SER A 268 7.25 6.79 -20.68
N ASN A 269 8.53 6.55 -20.36
CA ASN A 269 9.59 6.40 -21.37
C ASN A 269 9.40 5.14 -22.23
N ARG A 270 8.88 4.06 -21.65
CA ARG A 270 8.72 2.78 -22.35
C ARG A 270 7.45 2.69 -23.19
N TYR A 271 6.43 3.46 -22.83
CA TYR A 271 5.12 3.50 -23.48
C TYR A 271 4.69 4.96 -23.79
N PRO A 272 5.43 5.67 -24.65
CA PRO A 272 5.09 7.04 -25.02
C PRO A 272 3.76 7.11 -25.78
N ALA A 273 3.20 8.32 -25.87
CA ALA A 273 2.03 8.61 -26.70
C ALA A 273 2.30 8.21 -28.16
N ALA A 274 1.26 7.75 -28.87
CA ALA A 274 1.39 7.29 -30.25
C ALA A 274 2.01 8.35 -31.19
N GLU A 275 1.66 9.62 -30.97
CA GLU A 275 2.24 10.76 -31.70
C GLU A 275 3.73 10.91 -31.40
N ALA A 276 4.13 10.92 -30.12
CA ALA A 276 5.53 11.01 -29.73
C ALA A 276 6.38 9.82 -30.23
N ALA A 277 5.79 8.61 -30.28
CA ALA A 277 6.42 7.43 -30.85
C ALA A 277 6.62 7.55 -32.37
N ALA A 278 5.71 8.22 -33.09
CA ALA A 278 5.81 8.46 -34.53
C ALA A 278 6.88 9.50 -34.90
N TYR A 279 7.16 10.48 -34.02
CA TYR A 279 8.19 11.51 -34.23
C TYR A 279 9.60 11.10 -33.76
N ALA A 280 9.72 10.09 -32.88
CA ALA A 280 11.01 9.63 -32.36
C ALA A 280 12.02 9.14 -33.44
N PRO A 281 11.62 8.45 -34.54
CA PRO A 281 12.54 8.08 -35.61
C PRO A 281 13.09 9.28 -36.39
N LEU A 282 12.29 10.34 -36.57
CA LEU A 282 12.68 11.55 -37.31
C LEU A 282 13.75 12.35 -36.58
N ARG A 283 13.66 12.45 -35.25
CA ARG A 283 14.65 13.18 -34.44
C ARG A 283 16.02 12.49 -34.39
N LYS A 284 16.06 11.16 -34.58
CA LYS A 284 17.32 10.40 -34.65
C LYS A 284 17.98 10.50 -36.04
N ALA A 285 17.20 10.79 -37.09
CA ALA A 285 17.71 11.05 -38.44
C ALA A 285 18.16 12.50 -38.64
N ALA A 286 17.59 13.46 -37.90
CA ALA A 286 17.93 14.88 -37.99
C ALA A 286 19.08 15.33 -37.06
N GLY A 287 19.62 14.43 -36.23
CA GLY A 287 20.70 14.73 -35.27
C GLY A 287 22.09 14.23 -35.69
N ASP A 288 22.24 13.74 -36.92
CA ASP A 288 23.47 13.11 -37.43
C ASP A 288 24.06 13.84 -38.65
N GLY A 289 23.64 15.09 -38.88
CA GLY A 289 24.12 15.90 -40.00
C GLY A 289 23.98 17.37 -39.71
N ASP A 290 24.94 17.93 -38.97
CA ASP A 290 25.51 19.27 -39.13
C ASP A 290 26.36 19.60 -37.89
N ASP A 291 27.65 19.27 -37.94
CA ASP A 291 28.68 19.94 -37.13
C ASP A 291 29.93 20.08 -38.02
N ASP A 292 29.86 21.01 -38.95
CA ASP A 292 30.99 21.52 -39.74
C ASP A 292 30.95 23.07 -39.69
N GLY A 293 32.02 23.68 -39.15
CA GLY A 293 32.54 24.93 -39.68
C GLY A 293 32.40 26.22 -38.85
N ASP A 294 33.53 26.60 -38.26
CA ASP A 294 34.16 27.95 -38.21
C ASP A 294 33.58 29.10 -37.35
N ASP A 295 34.31 29.35 -36.25
CA ASP A 295 35.20 30.51 -35.99
C ASP A 295 34.81 31.97 -36.37
N ASP A 296 35.36 32.88 -35.54
CA ASP A 296 35.41 34.37 -35.58
C ASP A 296 34.13 35.12 -35.09
N ASP A 297 34.17 36.15 -34.24
CA ASP A 297 35.28 36.95 -33.69
C ASP A 297 34.70 37.94 -32.64
N GLY A 298 35.53 38.41 -31.69
CA GLY A 298 35.46 39.81 -31.24
C GLY A 298 34.70 40.25 -29.97
N MET A 299 35.42 40.22 -28.83
CA MET A 299 35.76 41.40 -27.99
C MET A 299 34.81 41.97 -26.90
N ASP A 300 35.37 41.93 -25.67
CA ASP A 300 35.29 42.85 -24.50
C ASP A 300 33.96 43.21 -23.82
N ASP A 301 33.85 42.94 -22.50
CA ASP A 301 34.38 43.87 -21.50
C ASP A 301 34.34 43.31 -20.06
N ALA A 302 35.33 43.71 -19.26
CA ALA A 302 35.61 43.20 -17.92
C ALA A 302 35.11 44.13 -16.80
N HIS A 303 34.41 43.61 -15.78
CA HIS A 303 34.53 44.19 -14.43
C HIS A 303 34.23 43.23 -13.26
N LYS A 304 35.33 42.82 -12.61
CA LYS A 304 35.65 42.76 -11.16
C LYS A 304 34.58 42.49 -10.09
N GLY A 305 34.97 41.54 -9.22
CA GLY A 305 34.82 41.59 -7.75
C GLY A 305 33.67 40.73 -7.21
N GLY A 306 33.82 39.82 -6.25
CA GLY A 306 34.88 39.53 -5.30
C GLY A 306 34.22 38.93 -4.05
N GLY A 307 34.66 37.73 -3.65
CA GLY A 307 34.67 37.16 -2.29
C GLY A 307 33.41 37.16 -1.41
N GLY A 308 33.06 35.98 -0.85
CA GLY A 308 32.28 35.92 0.39
C GLY A 308 31.57 34.60 0.66
N VAL A 309 32.32 33.60 1.12
CA VAL A 309 31.79 32.36 1.71
C VAL A 309 31.37 32.65 3.16
N HIS A 310 30.09 32.46 3.49
CA HIS A 310 29.55 32.26 4.84
C HIS A 310 28.15 31.63 4.68
N GLY A 311 27.70 30.58 5.35
CA GLY A 311 28.22 29.72 6.40
C GLY A 311 27.02 28.84 6.79
N PHE A 312 27.17 27.51 6.70
CA PHE A 312 26.14 26.59 7.18
C PHE A 312 26.08 26.67 8.71
N GLY A 313 24.98 27.19 9.24
CA GLY A 313 24.71 27.19 10.67
C GLY A 313 24.45 25.77 11.16
N ALA A 314 25.23 25.33 12.14
CA ALA A 314 25.07 24.08 12.86
C ALA A 314 23.73 24.06 13.61
N LEU A 315 23.01 22.95 13.52
CA LEU A 315 21.85 22.66 14.35
C LEU A 315 22.36 21.88 15.59
N GLU A 316 22.69 22.60 16.66
CA GLU A 316 22.93 21.97 17.98
C GLU A 316 21.59 21.54 18.58
N ILE A 317 21.48 20.25 18.88
CA ILE A 317 20.42 19.68 19.71
C ILE A 317 21.08 19.39 21.06
N GLU A 318 20.78 20.18 22.08
CA GLU A 318 21.12 19.85 23.47
C GLU A 318 20.19 18.75 24.00
N VAL A 319 20.79 17.86 24.78
CA VAL A 319 20.31 16.53 25.25
C VAL A 319 19.14 16.60 26.21
#